data_AF-A0A835K2M1-F1
#
_entry.id   AF-A0A835K2M1-F1
#
_cell.length_a   1.000
_cell.length_b   1.000
_cell.length_c   1.000
_cell.angle_alpha   90.00
_cell.angle_beta   90.00
_cell.angle_gamma   90.00
#
_symmetry.space_group_name_H-M   'P 1'
#
loop_
_entity.id
_entity.type
_entity.pdbx_description
1 polymer ?
#
loop_
_entity_poly.entity_id
_entity_poly.type
_entity_poly.pdbx_seq_one_letter_code
_entity_poly.pdbx_strand_id
1 'polypeptide(L)'
;MPSSIMESPIWTDSSATVHCREIRKNNAVGILRNGKRGGCFVEGEWLRNAFRWKESIGPWEERPGHFGDVWMYWTDDGLGYFEFLQLSEDLGARPIWVFNNGISHRDEVDTTTVAPFEALDGLEFARGASDSKWGSVRAAMGHPEPFDLKYVAVGNEDCWKKNYRDERIRKFQFLRPLFLHCSDIVEMASYATLFVNANDRRWNPDAIVFNSSMHYGTPSYWVQKFFRESSGATLLDAKLQTNSSSLVASAITWTSSVDGETYLRIKIVNFGDRQVSLKVSVDGLGLNSLLSGSTKTVLTSSNVMDENSFTDPNKNLQQPEEIQKPEEIQRFNVVR
;
A
#
# COMPACT_ATOMS: atom_id res chain seq x y z
N MET A 1 26.56 24.18 33.37
CA MET A 1 26.94 24.03 31.95
C MET A 1 25.87 23.16 31.32
N PRO A 2 25.06 23.66 30.37
CA PRO A 2 24.04 22.83 29.75
C PRO A 2 24.71 21.94 28.71
N SER A 3 24.63 20.62 28.91
CA SER A 3 25.09 19.59 27.97
C SER A 3 24.14 19.55 26.78
N SER A 4 24.67 19.92 25.62
CA SER A 4 24.06 19.76 24.30
C SER A 4 23.70 18.29 24.06
N ILE A 5 22.40 18.00 23.95
CA ILE A 5 21.91 16.75 23.36
C ILE A 5 22.29 16.80 21.88
N MET A 6 23.07 15.81 21.45
CA MET A 6 23.50 15.64 20.08
C MET A 6 22.29 15.11 19.30
N GLU A 7 21.56 16.00 18.61
CA GLU A 7 20.58 15.60 17.61
C GLU A 7 21.29 14.80 16.52
N SER A 8 20.95 13.52 16.36
CA SER A 8 21.42 12.68 15.26
C SER A 8 20.46 12.82 14.06
N PRO A 9 20.87 13.41 12.93
CA PRO A 9 20.03 13.54 11.75
C PRO A 9 20.12 12.24 10.92
N ILE A 10 19.23 11.28 11.17
CA ILE A 10 19.22 10.00 10.41
C ILE A 10 18.50 10.12 9.05
N TRP A 11 17.88 11.26 8.72
CA TRP A 11 17.21 11.45 7.43
C TRP A 11 17.43 12.83 6.83
N THR A 12 18.62 13.07 6.28
CA THR A 12 18.86 14.21 5.36
C THR A 12 19.34 13.74 3.99
N ASP A 13 18.78 12.65 3.47
CA ASP A 13 18.86 12.34 2.04
C ASP A 13 17.58 12.80 1.35
N SER A 14 17.72 13.94 0.65
CA SER A 14 16.65 14.57 -0.14
C SER A 14 15.99 13.66 -1.17
N SER A 15 16.63 12.55 -1.59
CA SER A 15 16.10 11.63 -2.60
C SER A 15 15.05 10.66 -2.04
N ALA A 16 15.25 10.14 -0.82
CA ALA A 16 14.27 9.29 -0.13
C ALA A 16 13.04 10.11 0.32
N THR A 17 13.25 11.37 0.71
CA THR A 17 12.17 12.30 1.06
C THR A 17 11.26 12.62 -0.13
N VAL A 18 11.77 12.58 -1.37
CA VAL A 18 10.99 12.89 -2.57
C VAL A 18 9.94 11.81 -2.87
N HIS A 19 10.25 10.52 -2.70
CA HIS A 19 9.26 9.45 -2.93
C HIS A 19 8.34 9.21 -1.71
N CYS A 20 8.83 9.39 -0.46
CA CYS A 20 7.95 9.43 0.71
C CYS A 20 6.91 10.56 0.62
N ARG A 21 7.26 11.71 0.03
CA ARG A 21 6.31 12.79 -0.28
C ARG A 21 5.31 12.43 -1.39
N GLU A 22 5.60 11.50 -2.30
CA GLU A 22 4.67 11.09 -3.37
C GLU A 22 3.64 10.04 -2.92
N ILE A 23 3.89 9.33 -1.81
CA ILE A 23 2.96 8.39 -1.15
C ILE A 23 1.86 9.14 -0.35
N ARG A 24 1.90 10.48 -0.31
CA ARG A 24 1.07 11.36 0.53
C ARG A 24 -0.45 11.33 0.35
N LYS A 25 -0.99 10.59 -0.63
CA LYS A 25 -2.42 10.73 -0.98
C LYS A 25 -3.07 9.37 -1.16
N ASN A 26 -3.66 8.91 -0.05
CA ASN A 26 -4.76 7.94 0.02
C ASN A 26 -4.48 6.46 -0.28
N ASN A 27 -3.25 6.00 -0.18
CA ASN A 27 -2.99 4.56 -0.15
C ASN A 27 -2.90 4.09 1.31
N ALA A 28 -3.66 3.05 1.65
CA ALA A 28 -3.37 2.26 2.82
C ALA A 28 -1.95 1.71 2.64
N VAL A 29 -1.00 2.15 3.45
CA VAL A 29 0.32 1.55 3.45
C VAL A 29 0.19 0.30 4.32
N GLY A 30 -0.08 -0.84 3.69
CA GLY A 30 0.27 -2.13 4.26
C GLY A 30 1.78 -2.19 4.30
N ILE A 31 2.40 -1.96 5.45
CA ILE A 31 3.85 -1.86 5.52
C ILE A 31 4.43 -3.27 5.55
N LEU A 32 5.03 -3.68 4.43
CA LEU A 32 5.66 -4.98 4.23
C LEU A 32 7.17 -4.81 4.18
N ARG A 33 7.87 -5.43 5.12
CA ARG A 33 9.34 -5.42 5.22
C ARG A 33 9.93 -6.44 4.22
N ASN A 34 10.87 -6.02 3.38
CA ASN A 34 11.73 -6.86 2.52
C ASN A 34 11.06 -7.90 1.59
N GLY A 35 10.37 -7.47 0.54
CA GLY A 35 10.21 -8.22 -0.73
C GLY A 35 9.25 -9.38 -0.71
N LYS A 36 8.52 -9.50 0.39
CA LYS A 36 7.95 -10.77 0.80
C LYS A 36 6.67 -10.45 1.58
N ARG A 37 5.57 -11.16 1.30
CA ARG A 37 4.22 -10.80 1.78
C ARG A 37 4.26 -10.65 3.31
N GLY A 38 4.22 -9.41 3.81
CA GLY A 38 4.26 -9.14 5.26
C GLY A 38 3.11 -9.78 6.03
N GLY A 39 2.06 -10.23 5.34
CA GLY A 39 1.06 -11.14 5.88
C GLY A 39 1.67 -12.40 6.53
N CYS A 40 2.51 -13.15 5.80
CA CYS A 40 3.11 -14.37 6.35
C CYS A 40 4.21 -14.08 7.39
N PHE A 41 4.79 -12.87 7.39
CA PHE A 41 5.76 -12.45 8.42
C PHE A 41 5.11 -12.39 9.81
N VAL A 42 3.83 -12.00 9.90
CA VAL A 42 3.12 -11.99 11.18
C VAL A 42 2.83 -13.41 11.71
N GLU A 43 2.73 -14.39 10.82
CA GLU A 43 2.40 -15.78 11.13
C GLU A 43 3.61 -16.63 11.57
N GLY A 44 4.70 -16.56 10.81
CA GLY A 44 5.80 -17.53 10.89
C GLY A 44 5.46 -18.87 10.21
N GLU A 45 6.48 -19.67 9.91
CA GLU A 45 6.30 -21.10 9.62
C GLU A 45 5.86 -21.85 10.87
N TRP A 46 6.36 -21.40 12.04
CA TRP A 46 5.99 -21.90 13.37
C TRP A 46 5.70 -20.72 14.30
N LEU A 47 4.74 -20.86 15.21
CA LEU A 47 4.34 -19.81 16.14
C LEU A 47 5.47 -19.28 17.03
N ARG A 48 6.49 -20.10 17.31
CA ARG A 48 7.68 -19.67 18.06
C ARG A 48 8.48 -18.56 17.36
N ASN A 49 8.30 -18.43 16.04
CA ASN A 49 8.99 -17.46 15.17
C ASN A 49 8.02 -16.41 14.62
N ALA A 50 6.76 -16.41 15.06
CA ALA A 50 5.79 -15.38 14.72
C ALA A 50 6.23 -14.01 15.27
N PHE A 51 5.94 -12.94 14.53
CA PHE A 51 6.22 -11.58 14.98
C PHE A 51 5.52 -11.25 16.30
N ARG A 52 6.28 -10.71 17.27
CA ARG A 52 5.80 -10.30 18.59
C ARG A 52 5.92 -8.79 18.75
N TRP A 53 4.81 -8.07 18.59
CA TRP A 53 4.83 -6.61 18.56
C TRP A 53 5.38 -5.98 19.85
N LYS A 54 5.14 -6.59 21.02
CA LYS A 54 5.66 -6.14 22.33
C LYS A 54 7.18 -6.20 22.41
N GLU A 55 7.80 -7.14 21.71
CA GLU A 55 9.26 -7.30 21.63
C GLU A 55 9.87 -6.34 20.60
N SER A 56 9.03 -5.61 19.86
CA SER A 56 9.43 -4.64 18.83
C SER A 56 9.25 -3.18 19.26
N ILE A 57 9.04 -2.91 20.55
CA ILE A 57 8.90 -1.56 21.11
C ILE A 57 9.95 -1.33 22.22
N GLY A 58 10.14 -0.09 22.64
CA GLY A 58 11.22 0.30 23.54
C GLY A 58 12.56 0.53 22.83
N PRO A 59 13.67 0.66 23.59
CA PRO A 59 15.02 0.89 23.03
C PRO A 59 15.38 -0.20 22.03
N TRP A 60 15.84 0.20 20.84
CA TRP A 60 16.06 -0.73 19.73
C TRP A 60 17.19 -1.74 20.03
N GLU A 61 18.19 -1.31 20.80
CA GLU A 61 19.34 -2.11 21.23
C GLU A 61 18.97 -3.21 22.23
N GLU A 62 17.80 -3.14 22.86
CA GLU A 62 17.28 -4.16 23.78
C GLU A 62 16.33 -5.15 23.09
N ARG A 63 15.96 -4.90 21.83
CA ARG A 63 15.02 -5.76 21.09
C ARG A 63 15.72 -7.08 20.75
N PRO A 64 15.10 -8.24 21.06
CA PRO A 64 15.72 -9.54 20.78
C PRO A 64 15.79 -9.85 19.28
N GLY A 65 14.94 -9.21 18.48
CA GLY A 65 14.67 -9.62 17.11
C GLY A 65 14.03 -11.02 17.06
N HIS A 66 13.87 -11.55 15.85
CA HIS A 66 13.48 -12.95 15.67
C HIS A 66 13.97 -13.52 14.34
N PHE A 67 13.92 -14.84 14.22
CA PHE A 67 14.18 -15.52 12.96
C PHE A 67 12.91 -15.61 12.14
N GLY A 68 12.83 -14.85 11.04
CA GLY A 68 11.74 -14.90 10.08
C GLY A 68 11.85 -16.17 9.23
N ASP A 69 11.34 -17.28 9.74
CA ASP A 69 11.47 -18.62 9.16
C ASP A 69 10.63 -18.85 7.89
N VAL A 70 9.62 -18.03 7.61
CA VAL A 70 8.96 -18.01 6.29
C VAL A 70 9.92 -17.54 5.19
N TRP A 71 10.80 -16.61 5.55
CA TRP A 71 11.62 -15.86 4.61
C TRP A 71 13.12 -16.16 4.71
N MET A 72 13.47 -16.98 5.70
CA MET A 72 14.82 -17.50 5.99
C MET A 72 15.85 -16.39 6.21
N TYR A 73 15.52 -15.42 7.05
CA TYR A 73 16.46 -14.40 7.51
C TYR A 73 16.16 -13.94 8.96
N TRP A 74 17.19 -13.46 9.65
CA TRP A 74 17.04 -12.82 10.96
C TRP A 74 16.62 -11.36 10.81
N THR A 75 15.68 -10.94 11.63
CA THR A 75 15.29 -9.54 11.80
C THR A 75 15.67 -9.08 13.19
N ASP A 76 16.17 -7.85 13.29
CA ASP A 76 16.44 -7.16 14.56
C ASP A 76 15.18 -6.55 15.19
N ASP A 77 14.06 -6.54 14.45
CA ASP A 77 12.82 -5.82 14.80
C ASP A 77 13.03 -4.34 15.17
N GLY A 78 14.07 -3.72 14.59
CA GLY A 78 14.34 -2.29 14.72
C GLY A 78 13.29 -1.41 14.03
N LEU A 79 12.73 -1.89 12.92
CA LEU A 79 11.45 -1.38 12.39
C LEU A 79 10.32 -2.21 13.00
N GLY A 80 9.84 -1.77 14.16
CA GLY A 80 8.81 -2.42 14.94
C GLY A 80 7.45 -1.74 14.85
N TYR A 81 6.56 -2.09 15.77
CA TYR A 81 5.18 -1.60 15.75
C TYR A 81 5.08 -0.07 15.83
N PHE A 82 5.86 0.55 16.72
CA PHE A 82 5.88 2.00 16.88
C PHE A 82 6.41 2.71 15.63
N GLU A 83 7.53 2.26 15.08
CA GLU A 83 8.15 2.89 13.92
C GLU A 83 7.25 2.83 12.68
N PHE A 84 6.45 1.76 12.52
CA PHE A 84 5.49 1.67 11.42
C PHE A 84 4.25 2.54 11.59
N LEU A 85 3.78 2.74 12.84
CA LEU A 85 2.72 3.71 13.12
C LEU A 85 3.22 5.14 12.84
N GLN A 86 4.42 5.48 13.32
CA GLN A 86 5.06 6.78 13.05
C GLN A 86 5.27 7.00 11.54
N LEU A 87 5.80 6.00 10.84
CA LEU A 87 5.99 6.08 9.39
C LEU A 87 4.67 6.34 8.66
N SER A 88 3.57 5.74 9.12
CA SER A 88 2.25 5.99 8.53
C SER A 88 1.83 7.45 8.68
N GLU A 89 2.03 8.05 9.86
CA GLU A 89 1.77 9.47 10.09
C GLU A 89 2.65 10.39 9.24
N ASP A 90 3.96 10.11 9.18
CA ASP A 90 4.94 10.88 8.42
C ASP A 90 4.61 10.87 6.91
N LEU A 91 4.07 9.76 6.42
CA LEU A 91 3.60 9.59 5.04
C LEU A 91 2.20 10.17 4.82
N GLY A 92 1.46 10.56 5.86
CA GLY A 92 0.04 10.92 5.76
C GLY A 92 -0.84 9.73 5.34
N ALA A 93 -0.39 8.51 5.59
CA ALA A 93 -1.10 7.27 5.35
C ALA A 93 -1.91 6.85 6.59
N ARG A 94 -2.92 6.01 6.37
CA ARG A 94 -3.62 5.34 7.47
C ARG A 94 -3.07 3.93 7.66
N PRO A 95 -2.62 3.56 8.87
CA PRO A 95 -2.12 2.22 9.12
C PRO A 95 -3.26 1.20 9.13
N ILE A 96 -2.99 0.01 8.58
CA ILE A 96 -3.77 -1.20 8.84
C ILE A 96 -2.86 -2.14 9.62
N TRP A 97 -3.19 -2.39 10.88
CA TRP A 97 -2.38 -3.30 11.69
C TRP A 97 -2.85 -4.75 11.54
N VAL A 98 -1.96 -5.62 11.10
CA VAL A 98 -2.17 -7.08 11.08
C VAL A 98 -1.48 -7.67 12.30
N PHE A 99 -2.21 -8.46 13.09
CA PHE A 99 -1.65 -9.15 14.24
C PHE A 99 -1.84 -10.66 14.15
N ASN A 100 -0.92 -11.41 14.76
CA ASN A 100 -1.00 -12.86 14.82
C ASN A 100 -2.19 -13.27 15.69
N ASN A 101 -3.10 -14.09 15.16
CA ASN A 101 -4.30 -14.55 15.84
C ASN A 101 -4.13 -15.91 16.55
N GLY A 102 -2.90 -16.39 16.72
CA GLY A 102 -2.58 -17.73 17.23
C GLY A 102 -2.39 -18.78 16.14
N ILE A 103 -2.19 -18.38 14.89
CA ILE A 103 -1.98 -19.28 13.74
C ILE A 103 -0.64 -18.98 13.07
N SER A 104 0.05 -20.04 12.66
CA SER A 104 1.21 -20.03 11.76
C SER A 104 0.95 -20.93 10.55
N HIS A 105 1.91 -21.07 9.63
CA HIS A 105 1.78 -22.02 8.53
C HIS A 105 1.67 -23.48 8.99
N ARG A 106 2.30 -23.88 10.10
CA ARG A 106 2.37 -25.30 10.51
C ARG A 106 1.69 -25.64 11.83
N ASP A 107 1.48 -24.66 12.70
CA ASP A 107 0.81 -24.86 13.99
C ASP A 107 -0.23 -23.78 14.28
N GLU A 108 -1.19 -24.12 15.13
CA GLU A 108 -2.26 -23.23 15.58
C GLU A 108 -2.56 -23.52 17.05
N VAL A 109 -2.80 -22.47 17.83
CA VAL A 109 -3.30 -22.54 19.21
C VAL A 109 -4.74 -22.06 19.26
N ASP A 110 -5.42 -22.29 20.40
CA ASP A 110 -6.75 -21.74 20.60
C ASP A 110 -6.68 -20.21 20.56
N THR A 111 -7.31 -19.62 19.53
CA THR A 111 -7.24 -18.19 19.26
C THR A 111 -7.85 -17.35 20.38
N THR A 112 -8.74 -17.93 21.20
CA THR A 112 -9.31 -17.26 22.39
C THR A 112 -8.30 -17.03 23.50
N THR A 113 -7.18 -17.76 23.48
CA THR A 113 -6.12 -17.63 24.49
C THR A 113 -5.08 -16.56 24.14
N VAL A 114 -4.98 -16.17 22.87
CA VAL A 114 -3.94 -15.26 22.36
C VAL A 114 -4.53 -13.94 21.84
N ALA A 115 -5.55 -14.01 20.98
CA ALA A 115 -6.04 -12.85 20.24
C ALA A 115 -6.60 -11.72 21.12
N PRO A 116 -7.39 -11.99 22.19
CA PRO A 116 -7.93 -10.90 23.01
C PRO A 116 -6.86 -10.07 23.71
N PHE A 117 -5.80 -10.69 24.22
CA PHE A 117 -4.81 -9.97 25.04
C PHE A 117 -3.77 -9.24 24.18
N GLU A 118 -3.24 -9.90 23.14
CA GLU A 118 -2.23 -9.28 22.28
C GLU A 118 -2.81 -8.14 21.43
N ALA A 119 -4.04 -8.29 20.93
CA ALA A 119 -4.67 -7.27 20.11
C ALA A 119 -5.14 -6.06 20.94
N LEU A 120 -5.75 -6.29 22.11
CA LEU A 120 -6.22 -5.20 22.96
C LEU A 120 -5.06 -4.38 23.52
N ASP A 121 -3.98 -5.04 23.95
CA ASP A 121 -2.77 -4.34 24.41
C ASP A 121 -2.17 -3.48 23.29
N GLY A 122 -2.10 -3.99 22.05
CA GLY A 122 -1.57 -3.23 20.91
C GLY A 122 -2.48 -2.10 20.43
N LEU A 123 -3.81 -2.28 20.56
CA LEU A 123 -4.78 -1.21 20.33
C LEU A 123 -4.71 -0.13 21.41
N GLU A 124 -4.54 -0.51 22.67
CA GLU A 124 -4.33 0.43 23.78
C GLU A 124 -2.99 1.16 23.62
N PHE A 125 -1.92 0.49 23.20
CA PHE A 125 -0.65 1.13 22.85
C PHE A 125 -0.86 2.22 21.78
N ALA A 126 -1.55 1.89 20.68
CA ALA A 126 -1.73 2.81 19.58
C ALA A 126 -2.72 3.94 19.89
N ARG A 127 -3.80 3.66 20.63
CA ARG A 127 -4.96 4.58 20.75
C ARG A 127 -5.34 4.98 22.17
N GLY A 128 -4.80 4.32 23.17
CA GLY A 128 -5.08 4.59 24.58
C GLY A 128 -4.60 5.97 25.00
N ALA A 129 -5.21 6.52 26.05
CA ALA A 129 -4.75 7.76 26.67
C ALA A 129 -3.32 7.61 27.19
N SER A 130 -2.56 8.71 27.25
CA SER A 130 -1.14 8.68 27.65
C SER A 130 -0.91 8.23 29.10
N ASP A 131 -1.95 8.15 29.93
CA ASP A 131 -1.93 7.65 31.31
C ASP A 131 -2.46 6.21 31.44
N SER A 132 -2.89 5.60 30.33
CA SER A 132 -3.27 4.19 30.28
C SER A 132 -2.04 3.30 30.28
N LYS A 133 -2.20 2.00 30.57
CA LYS A 133 -1.07 1.06 30.74
C LYS A 133 -0.14 1.04 29.53
N TRP A 134 -0.70 0.92 28.33
CA TRP A 134 0.09 0.87 27.10
C TRP A 134 0.20 2.22 26.41
N GLY A 135 -0.76 3.12 26.59
CA GLY A 135 -0.65 4.49 26.10
C GLY A 135 0.49 5.26 26.79
N SER A 136 0.80 4.96 28.06
CA SER A 136 1.97 5.53 28.75
C SER A 136 3.29 5.03 28.17
N VAL A 137 3.34 3.79 27.66
CA VAL A 137 4.54 3.26 26.98
C VAL A 137 4.76 4.02 25.66
N ARG A 138 3.71 4.20 24.86
CA ARG A 138 3.75 5.02 23.64
C ARG A 138 4.21 6.46 23.95
N ALA A 139 3.62 7.07 24.98
CA ALA A 139 3.99 8.42 25.41
C ALA A 139 5.46 8.53 25.85
N ALA A 140 5.96 7.55 26.60
CA ALA A 140 7.36 7.49 27.02
C ALA A 140 8.33 7.29 25.84
N MET A 141 7.88 6.66 24.75
CA MET A 141 8.61 6.55 23.49
C MET A 141 8.59 7.84 22.65
N GLY A 142 8.02 8.94 23.17
CA GLY A 142 8.04 10.26 22.55
C GLY A 142 6.78 10.62 21.78
N HIS A 143 5.72 9.80 21.83
CA HIS A 143 4.46 10.06 21.13
C HIS A 143 3.25 10.00 22.08
N PRO A 144 2.91 11.10 22.77
CA PRO A 144 1.82 11.11 23.75
C PRO A 144 0.43 11.00 23.10
N GLU A 145 0.27 11.43 21.84
CA GLU A 145 -1.02 11.45 21.16
C GLU A 145 -1.41 10.06 20.61
N PRO A 146 -2.71 9.73 20.53
CA PRO A 146 -3.16 8.52 19.84
C PRO A 146 -2.85 8.52 18.33
N PHE A 147 -2.37 7.40 17.79
CA PHE A 147 -2.26 7.19 16.34
C PHE A 147 -3.63 6.99 15.66
N ASP A 148 -3.77 7.37 14.38
CA ASP A 148 -5.01 7.17 13.58
C ASP A 148 -5.22 5.70 13.11
N LEU A 149 -5.14 4.74 14.04
CA LEU A 149 -5.33 3.31 13.76
C LEU A 149 -6.82 2.93 13.76
N LYS A 150 -7.48 3.03 12.61
CA LYS A 150 -8.91 2.68 12.48
C LYS A 150 -9.17 1.23 12.08
N TYR A 151 -8.22 0.62 11.35
CA TYR A 151 -8.39 -0.71 10.76
C TYR A 151 -7.37 -1.68 11.32
N VAL A 152 -7.84 -2.88 11.60
CA VAL A 152 -7.01 -4.02 11.98
C VAL A 152 -7.41 -5.24 11.16
N ALA A 153 -6.45 -6.12 10.88
CA ALA A 153 -6.70 -7.42 10.30
C ALA A 153 -6.29 -8.52 11.28
N VAL A 154 -7.16 -9.53 11.41
CA VAL A 154 -6.99 -10.63 12.36
C VAL A 154 -6.37 -11.81 11.64
N GLY A 155 -5.06 -12.01 11.81
CA GLY A 155 -4.29 -13.03 11.10
C GLY A 155 -4.10 -12.73 9.61
N ASN A 156 -3.61 -13.72 8.87
CA ASN A 156 -3.29 -13.60 7.46
C ASN A 156 -3.63 -14.89 6.70
N GLU A 157 -4.31 -14.79 5.56
CA GLU A 157 -4.63 -15.92 4.66
C GLU A 157 -5.22 -17.19 5.34
N ASP A 158 -5.84 -17.07 6.51
CA ASP A 158 -6.25 -18.19 7.37
C ASP A 158 -7.47 -19.01 6.88
N CYS A 159 -7.98 -18.78 5.68
CA CYS A 159 -9.31 -19.26 5.27
C CYS A 159 -9.44 -20.80 5.21
N TRP A 160 -8.32 -21.53 5.25
CA TRP A 160 -8.28 -22.99 5.36
C TRP A 160 -7.91 -23.56 6.72
N LYS A 161 -7.56 -22.72 7.69
CA LYS A 161 -7.10 -23.13 9.02
C LYS A 161 -8.27 -23.55 9.89
N LYS A 162 -8.07 -24.61 10.68
CA LYS A 162 -9.16 -25.22 11.45
C LYS A 162 -9.62 -24.28 12.55
N ASN A 163 -8.69 -23.68 13.29
CA ASN A 163 -9.04 -22.73 14.36
C ASN A 163 -9.63 -21.40 13.82
N TYR A 164 -9.36 -21.05 12.56
CA TYR A 164 -10.00 -19.91 11.89
C TYR A 164 -11.43 -20.20 11.42
N ARG A 165 -11.69 -21.43 10.97
CA ARG A 165 -13.02 -21.87 10.52
C ARG A 165 -13.99 -22.14 11.67
N ASP A 166 -13.46 -22.35 12.88
CA ASP A 166 -14.26 -22.51 14.09
C ASP A 166 -15.10 -21.24 14.35
N GLU A 167 -16.37 -21.41 14.77
CA GLU A 167 -17.36 -20.33 14.89
C GLU A 167 -16.95 -19.22 15.88
N ARG A 168 -15.91 -19.46 16.67
CA ARG A 168 -15.39 -18.55 17.69
C ARG A 168 -14.66 -17.33 17.11
N ILE A 169 -13.94 -17.46 15.99
CA ILE A 169 -13.39 -16.28 15.28
C ILE A 169 -14.51 -15.47 14.63
N ARG A 170 -15.63 -16.11 14.24
CA ARG A 170 -16.80 -15.38 13.72
C ARG A 170 -17.41 -14.41 14.74
N LYS A 171 -17.20 -14.60 16.05
CA LYS A 171 -17.62 -13.61 17.06
C LYS A 171 -16.85 -12.28 16.95
N PHE A 172 -15.64 -12.29 16.40
CA PHE A 172 -14.90 -11.08 16.02
C PHE A 172 -15.31 -10.54 14.64
N GLN A 173 -16.03 -11.31 13.82
CA GLN A 173 -16.50 -10.93 12.47
C GLN A 173 -17.77 -10.07 12.46
N PHE A 174 -18.12 -9.39 13.56
CA PHE A 174 -19.21 -8.40 13.62
C PHE A 174 -18.99 -7.16 12.71
N LEU A 175 -17.94 -7.17 11.88
CA LEU A 175 -17.47 -6.07 11.03
C LEU A 175 -17.43 -6.47 9.54
N ARG A 176 -18.54 -6.90 8.95
CA ARG A 176 -18.58 -7.07 7.49
C ARG A 176 -19.88 -6.61 6.83
N PRO A 177 -19.78 -5.78 5.78
CA PRO A 177 -20.58 -5.94 4.56
C PRO A 177 -19.63 -6.27 3.39
N LEU A 178 -19.76 -7.45 2.77
CA LEU A 178 -20.54 -7.76 1.57
C LEU A 178 -19.81 -7.38 0.27
N PHE A 179 -19.71 -8.27 -0.70
CA PHE A 179 -19.00 -8.05 -1.98
C PHE A 179 -20.00 -7.98 -3.15
N LEU A 180 -19.58 -7.29 -4.22
CA LEU A 180 -20.08 -7.27 -5.61
C LEU A 180 -20.86 -6.02 -6.10
N HIS A 181 -20.27 -4.85 -5.89
CA HIS A 181 -19.89 -3.90 -6.97
C HIS A 181 -18.64 -3.17 -6.45
N CYS A 182 -17.48 -3.48 -7.01
CA CYS A 182 -16.23 -3.49 -6.23
C CYS A 182 -15.53 -2.13 -6.06
N SER A 183 -16.14 -0.99 -6.42
CA SER A 183 -15.68 0.33 -5.92
C SER A 183 -16.51 0.82 -4.74
N ASP A 184 -17.81 0.48 -4.71
CA ASP A 184 -18.75 1.01 -3.72
C ASP A 184 -18.60 0.33 -2.35
N ILE A 185 -17.89 -0.81 -2.32
CA ILE A 185 -17.67 -1.60 -1.09
C ILE A 185 -16.18 -1.86 -0.80
N VAL A 186 -15.28 -1.72 -1.79
CA VAL A 186 -13.84 -1.89 -1.56
C VAL A 186 -13.28 -0.58 -1.03
N GLU A 187 -13.00 -0.55 0.26
CA GLU A 187 -12.47 0.63 0.94
C GLU A 187 -10.97 0.81 0.71
N MET A 188 -10.21 -0.29 0.61
CA MET A 188 -8.76 -0.27 0.47
C MET A 188 -8.28 -1.43 -0.42
N ALA A 189 -7.25 -1.16 -1.23
CA ALA A 189 -6.54 -2.14 -2.02
C ALA A 189 -5.04 -1.85 -1.96
N SER A 190 -4.22 -2.91 -1.94
CA SER A 190 -2.77 -2.81 -1.95
C SER A 190 -2.16 -3.86 -2.88
N TYR A 191 -1.10 -3.47 -3.58
CA TYR A 191 -0.24 -4.43 -4.26
C TYR A 191 0.68 -5.11 -3.25
N ALA A 192 0.93 -6.41 -3.43
CA ALA A 192 1.93 -7.14 -2.69
C ALA A 192 2.75 -7.99 -3.68
N THR A 193 4.08 -7.94 -3.65
CA THR A 193 4.96 -7.31 -2.63
C THR A 193 5.44 -5.91 -3.02
N LEU A 194 5.68 -5.03 -2.02
CA LEU A 194 5.95 -3.61 -2.25
C LEU A 194 7.42 -3.30 -2.60
N PHE A 195 8.38 -3.79 -1.81
CA PHE A 195 9.81 -3.46 -1.95
C PHE A 195 10.66 -4.70 -2.06
N VAL A 196 11.55 -4.87 -3.03
CA VAL A 196 12.53 -5.97 -3.04
C VAL A 196 13.95 -5.48 -3.18
N ASN A 197 14.84 -6.07 -2.38
CA ASN A 197 16.28 -5.86 -2.55
C ASN A 197 16.76 -6.67 -3.75
N ALA A 198 17.37 -6.01 -4.74
CA ALA A 198 17.88 -6.63 -5.95
C ALA A 198 18.87 -7.77 -5.69
N ASN A 199 19.54 -7.78 -4.53
CA ASN A 199 20.51 -8.80 -4.14
C ASN A 199 19.88 -10.04 -3.47
N ASP A 200 18.58 -10.03 -3.13
CA ASP A 200 17.85 -11.19 -2.55
C ASP A 200 16.47 -11.37 -3.19
N ARG A 201 16.40 -11.24 -4.52
CA ARG A 201 15.16 -11.33 -5.27
C ARG A 201 14.71 -12.79 -5.42
N ARG A 202 13.74 -13.21 -4.60
CA ARG A 202 13.20 -14.59 -4.57
C ARG A 202 11.80 -14.73 -5.18
N TRP A 203 11.08 -13.62 -5.37
CA TRP A 203 9.74 -13.58 -5.93
C TRP A 203 9.67 -12.53 -7.04
N ASN A 204 8.77 -12.74 -8.00
CA ASN A 204 8.48 -11.79 -9.08
C ASN A 204 6.97 -11.77 -9.37
N PRO A 205 6.35 -10.60 -9.55
CA PRO A 205 6.92 -9.24 -9.52
C PRO A 205 6.74 -8.52 -8.16
N ASP A 206 7.66 -7.59 -7.85
CA ASP A 206 7.53 -6.60 -6.77
C ASP A 206 7.26 -5.20 -7.36
N ALA A 207 6.69 -4.28 -6.59
CA ALA A 207 6.42 -2.93 -7.08
C ALA A 207 7.70 -2.08 -7.19
N ILE A 208 8.56 -2.06 -6.17
CA ILE A 208 9.76 -1.22 -6.11
C ILE A 208 10.98 -2.11 -5.87
N VAL A 209 11.97 -2.00 -6.75
CA VAL A 209 13.24 -2.71 -6.64
C VAL A 209 14.30 -1.73 -6.14
N PHE A 210 15.10 -2.13 -5.15
CA PHE A 210 16.14 -1.26 -4.59
C PHE A 210 17.46 -2.01 -4.34
N ASN A 211 18.54 -1.25 -4.23
CA ASN A 211 19.83 -1.70 -3.68
C ASN A 211 20.32 -0.66 -2.66
N SER A 212 21.61 -0.68 -2.28
CA SER A 212 22.15 0.21 -1.27
C SER A 212 22.16 1.70 -1.65
N SER A 213 22.01 2.07 -2.92
CA SER A 213 22.12 3.46 -3.39
C SER A 213 21.07 3.88 -4.44
N MET A 214 20.34 2.94 -5.02
CA MET A 214 19.42 3.19 -6.12
C MET A 214 18.12 2.40 -5.95
N HIS A 215 17.06 2.89 -6.60
CA HIS A 215 15.78 2.21 -6.69
C HIS A 215 15.11 2.48 -8.04
N TYR A 216 14.17 1.64 -8.43
CA TYR A 216 13.26 1.87 -9.54
C TYR A 216 11.89 1.23 -9.28
N GLY A 217 10.83 1.82 -9.85
CA GLY A 217 9.50 1.23 -9.85
C GLY A 217 9.33 0.29 -11.06
N THR A 218 8.75 -0.88 -10.85
CA THR A 218 8.37 -1.81 -11.93
C THR A 218 7.10 -1.31 -12.65
N PRO A 219 6.71 -1.90 -13.80
CA PRO A 219 5.42 -1.58 -14.42
C PRO A 219 4.23 -1.65 -13.44
N SER A 220 4.24 -2.60 -12.49
CA SER A 220 3.22 -2.70 -11.44
C SER A 220 3.16 -1.45 -10.55
N TYR A 221 4.31 -0.87 -10.17
CA TYR A 221 4.35 0.40 -9.41
C TYR A 221 3.71 1.54 -10.19
N TRP A 222 4.01 1.67 -11.48
CA TRP A 222 3.44 2.72 -12.32
C TRP A 222 1.93 2.58 -12.48
N VAL A 223 1.43 1.34 -12.59
CA VAL A 223 -0.02 1.07 -12.53
C VAL A 223 -0.60 1.56 -11.21
N GLN A 224 0.00 1.23 -10.06
CA GLN A 224 -0.48 1.75 -8.77
C GLN A 224 -0.44 3.29 -8.72
N LYS A 225 0.62 3.91 -9.25
CA LYS A 225 0.76 5.38 -9.30
C LYS A 225 -0.32 6.04 -10.16
N PHE A 226 -0.73 5.44 -11.28
CA PHE A 226 -1.85 5.93 -12.10
C PHE A 226 -3.19 5.81 -11.38
N PHE A 227 -3.31 4.88 -10.43
CA PHE A 227 -4.54 4.66 -9.67
C PHE A 227 -4.63 5.44 -8.35
N ARG A 228 -3.56 6.09 -7.87
CA ARG A 228 -3.56 6.86 -6.61
C ARG A 228 -4.68 7.91 -6.53
N GLU A 229 -5.00 8.56 -7.65
CA GLU A 229 -6.00 9.64 -7.75
C GLU A 229 -7.44 9.11 -7.79
N SER A 230 -7.65 7.80 -7.61
CA SER A 230 -8.99 7.21 -7.48
C SER A 230 -9.60 7.37 -6.09
N SER A 231 -8.80 7.60 -5.06
CA SER A 231 -9.34 7.67 -3.71
C SER A 231 -9.92 9.05 -3.40
N GLY A 232 -11.19 9.07 -2.96
CA GLY A 232 -11.99 10.28 -2.82
C GLY A 232 -12.55 10.81 -4.14
N ALA A 233 -12.34 10.10 -5.26
CA ALA A 233 -12.88 10.45 -6.56
C ALA A 233 -14.33 9.95 -6.71
N THR A 234 -15.10 10.60 -7.58
CA THR A 234 -16.44 10.14 -7.96
C THR A 234 -16.35 9.34 -9.25
N LEU A 235 -16.86 8.09 -9.22
CA LEU A 235 -16.99 7.26 -10.41
C LEU A 235 -18.08 7.82 -11.32
N LEU A 236 -17.77 7.95 -12.61
CA LEU A 236 -18.72 8.39 -13.62
C LEU A 236 -19.31 7.19 -14.35
N ASP A 237 -20.57 7.32 -14.80
CA ASP A 237 -21.20 6.36 -15.71
C ASP A 237 -20.55 6.44 -17.10
N ALA A 238 -19.48 5.67 -17.29
CA ALA A 238 -18.75 5.56 -18.54
C ALA A 238 -19.16 4.29 -19.29
N LYS A 239 -19.56 4.45 -20.56
CA LYS A 239 -19.95 3.33 -21.42
C LYS A 239 -18.85 3.00 -22.42
N LEU A 240 -18.24 1.83 -22.27
CA LEU A 240 -17.28 1.31 -23.23
C LEU A 240 -18.02 0.51 -24.33
N GLN A 241 -18.10 1.07 -25.53
CA GLN A 241 -18.62 0.38 -26.71
C GLN A 241 -17.47 -0.24 -27.50
N THR A 242 -17.28 -1.55 -27.37
CA THR A 242 -16.20 -2.27 -28.04
C THR A 242 -16.62 -3.70 -28.35
N ASN A 243 -16.09 -4.24 -29.44
CA ASN A 243 -16.17 -5.68 -29.75
C ASN A 243 -14.97 -6.44 -29.16
N SER A 244 -13.99 -5.74 -28.57
CA SER A 244 -12.83 -6.37 -27.95
C SER A 244 -13.12 -6.74 -26.50
N SER A 245 -12.89 -8.00 -26.14
CA SER A 245 -12.87 -8.44 -24.75
C SER A 245 -11.59 -8.02 -24.01
N SER A 246 -10.61 -7.44 -24.70
CA SER A 246 -9.28 -7.12 -24.16
C SER A 246 -9.15 -5.72 -23.55
N LEU A 247 -10.25 -4.97 -23.52
CA LEU A 247 -10.27 -3.57 -23.11
C LEU A 247 -11.16 -3.37 -21.90
N VAL A 248 -10.62 -2.64 -20.93
CA VAL A 248 -11.40 -2.06 -19.83
C VAL A 248 -11.10 -0.58 -19.75
N ALA A 249 -12.13 0.21 -19.43
CA ALA A 249 -12.00 1.64 -19.24
C ALA A 249 -12.89 2.09 -18.09
N SER A 250 -12.45 3.14 -17.40
CA SER A 250 -13.24 3.84 -16.39
C SER A 250 -12.99 5.33 -16.46
N ALA A 251 -13.95 6.12 -15.96
CA ALA A 251 -13.81 7.55 -15.85
C ALA A 251 -14.19 7.99 -14.43
N ILE A 252 -13.43 8.92 -13.88
CA ILE A 252 -13.66 9.50 -12.55
C ILE A 252 -13.53 11.02 -12.61
N THR A 253 -14.24 11.73 -11.73
CA THR A 253 -13.86 13.10 -11.35
C THR A 253 -13.07 13.06 -10.05
N TRP A 254 -11.96 13.78 -10.01
CA TRP A 254 -11.09 13.86 -8.85
C TRP A 254 -10.71 15.31 -8.59
N THR A 255 -10.88 15.77 -7.34
CA THR A 255 -10.43 17.08 -6.92
C THR A 255 -9.03 17.00 -6.31
N SER A 256 -8.10 17.73 -6.89
CA SER A 256 -6.72 17.78 -6.44
C SER A 256 -6.62 18.56 -5.14
N SER A 257 -6.04 17.94 -4.12
CA SER A 257 -5.72 18.65 -2.87
C SER A 257 -4.46 19.52 -2.96
N VAL A 258 -3.84 19.66 -4.15
CA VAL A 258 -2.71 20.59 -4.36
C VAL A 258 -3.22 21.96 -4.81
N ASP A 259 -4.05 21.98 -5.84
CA ASP A 259 -4.52 23.20 -6.52
C ASP A 259 -6.01 23.47 -6.29
N GLY A 260 -6.77 22.51 -5.74
CA GLY A 260 -8.21 22.65 -5.51
C GLY A 260 -9.07 22.41 -6.76
N GLU A 261 -8.46 22.13 -7.90
CA GLU A 261 -9.14 21.97 -9.18
C GLU A 261 -9.70 20.55 -9.34
N THR A 262 -10.80 20.45 -10.09
CA THR A 262 -11.43 19.16 -10.39
C THR A 262 -11.06 18.69 -11.79
N TYR A 263 -10.53 17.47 -11.87
CA TYR A 263 -10.06 16.85 -13.09
C TYR A 263 -10.96 15.68 -13.50
N LEU A 264 -11.25 15.60 -14.79
CA LEU A 264 -11.73 14.37 -15.42
C LEU A 264 -10.54 13.45 -15.69
N ARG A 265 -10.56 12.23 -15.14
CA ARG A 265 -9.54 11.21 -15.41
C ARG A 265 -10.19 10.02 -16.10
N ILE A 266 -9.65 9.65 -17.25
CA ILE A 266 -10.07 8.47 -18.01
C ILE A 266 -8.91 7.47 -17.97
N LYS A 267 -9.18 6.27 -17.46
CA LYS A 267 -8.20 5.20 -17.33
C LYS A 267 -8.58 4.07 -18.27
N ILE A 268 -7.63 3.61 -19.07
CA ILE A 268 -7.86 2.60 -20.10
C ILE A 268 -6.76 1.56 -19.98
N VAL A 269 -7.14 0.28 -19.98
CA VAL A 269 -6.21 -0.84 -19.97
C VAL A 269 -6.54 -1.74 -21.16
N ASN A 270 -5.53 -2.00 -21.99
CA ASN A 270 -5.58 -3.01 -23.04
C ASN A 270 -4.66 -4.16 -22.65
N PHE A 271 -5.23 -5.31 -22.34
CA PHE A 271 -4.48 -6.53 -22.04
C PHE A 271 -4.36 -7.46 -23.25
N GLY A 272 -4.84 -7.01 -24.42
CA GLY A 272 -4.71 -7.70 -25.70
C GLY A 272 -3.33 -7.51 -26.32
N ASP A 273 -3.03 -8.31 -27.33
CA ASP A 273 -1.80 -8.25 -28.13
C ASP A 273 -1.91 -7.32 -29.35
N ARG A 274 -3.11 -6.76 -29.60
CA ARG A 274 -3.38 -5.84 -30.71
C ARG A 274 -3.65 -4.44 -30.21
N GLN A 275 -3.09 -3.48 -30.93
CA GLN A 275 -3.40 -2.07 -30.75
C GLN A 275 -4.88 -1.83 -31.07
N VAL A 276 -5.56 -1.09 -30.20
CA VAL A 276 -6.93 -0.66 -30.42
C VAL A 276 -6.95 0.86 -30.44
N SER A 277 -7.69 1.44 -31.39
CA SER A 277 -8.02 2.86 -31.40
C SER A 277 -9.37 3.09 -30.74
N LEU A 278 -9.40 3.93 -29.71
CA LEU A 278 -10.63 4.32 -29.01
C LEU A 278 -11.08 5.71 -29.43
N LYS A 279 -12.38 5.99 -29.34
CA LYS A 279 -12.93 7.35 -29.41
C LYS A 279 -13.52 7.67 -28.05
N VAL A 280 -13.12 8.80 -27.48
CA VAL A 280 -13.67 9.32 -26.23
C VAL A 280 -14.60 10.48 -26.56
N SER A 281 -15.80 10.46 -25.99
CA SER A 281 -16.76 11.56 -26.02
C SER A 281 -17.22 11.84 -24.60
N VAL A 282 -17.33 13.11 -24.24
CA VAL A 282 -17.77 13.54 -22.92
C VAL A 282 -18.92 14.51 -23.10
N ASP A 283 -20.09 14.15 -22.58
CA ASP A 283 -21.29 14.97 -22.64
C ASP A 283 -21.51 15.68 -21.29
N GLY A 284 -22.10 16.87 -21.32
CA GLY A 284 -22.51 17.59 -20.10
C GLY A 284 -21.42 18.42 -19.40
N LEU A 285 -20.24 18.59 -19.99
CA LEU A 285 -19.24 19.55 -19.51
C LEU A 285 -19.56 20.96 -20.04
N GLY A 286 -19.50 21.98 -19.18
CA GLY A 286 -19.65 23.38 -19.61
C GLY A 286 -18.51 23.83 -20.51
N LEU A 287 -18.78 24.72 -21.47
CA LEU A 287 -17.84 25.21 -22.50
C LEU A 287 -16.49 25.76 -21.96
N ASN A 288 -16.44 26.23 -20.72
CA ASN A 288 -15.22 26.78 -20.11
C ASN A 288 -14.39 25.76 -19.32
N SER A 289 -14.88 24.51 -19.17
CA SER A 289 -14.28 23.48 -18.30
C SER A 289 -13.13 22.70 -18.95
N LEU A 290 -12.97 22.81 -20.27
CA LEU A 290 -11.97 22.07 -21.07
C LEU A 290 -10.77 22.94 -21.49
N LEU A 291 -10.68 24.17 -20.98
CA LEU A 291 -9.69 25.18 -21.39
C LEU A 291 -8.29 24.98 -20.77
N SER A 292 -8.17 24.11 -19.77
CA SER A 292 -6.89 23.74 -19.15
C SER A 292 -6.41 22.46 -19.81
N GLY A 293 -5.31 22.53 -20.58
CA GLY A 293 -4.81 21.45 -21.44
C GLY A 293 -4.96 20.02 -20.89
N SER A 294 -5.24 19.08 -21.78
CA SER A 294 -5.35 17.66 -21.44
C SER A 294 -3.98 16.99 -21.56
N THR A 295 -3.68 16.02 -20.70
CA THR A 295 -2.41 15.27 -20.74
C THR A 295 -2.66 13.77 -20.82
N LYS A 296 -1.85 13.06 -21.59
CA LYS A 296 -1.84 11.59 -21.66
C LYS A 296 -0.53 11.05 -21.13
N THR A 297 -0.59 9.98 -20.34
CA THR A 297 0.58 9.18 -19.96
C THR A 297 0.33 7.73 -20.32
N VAL A 298 1.32 7.04 -20.87
CA VAL A 298 1.20 5.65 -21.34
C VAL A 298 2.30 4.80 -20.72
N LEU A 299 1.91 3.66 -20.19
CA LEU A 299 2.81 2.57 -19.80
C LEU A 299 2.62 1.45 -20.83
N THR A 300 3.68 1.06 -21.54
CA THR A 300 3.62 0.06 -22.61
C THR A 300 4.99 -0.58 -22.88
N SER A 301 5.00 -1.83 -23.30
CA SER A 301 6.11 -2.53 -23.93
C SER A 301 5.64 -3.54 -24.99
N SER A 302 6.47 -3.75 -26.02
CA SER A 302 6.26 -4.84 -26.98
C SER A 302 6.40 -6.24 -26.37
N ASN A 303 6.93 -6.35 -25.15
CA ASN A 303 7.12 -7.61 -24.42
C ASN A 303 6.58 -7.50 -23.00
N VAL A 304 5.71 -8.45 -22.61
CA VAL A 304 5.12 -8.46 -21.26
C VAL A 304 6.07 -8.81 -20.13
N MET A 305 7.22 -9.35 -20.46
CA MET A 305 8.26 -9.63 -19.48
C MET A 305 9.21 -8.45 -19.31
N ASP A 306 8.99 -7.33 -20.01
CA ASP A 306 9.82 -6.16 -19.85
C ASP A 306 9.61 -5.49 -18.49
N GLU A 307 10.73 -5.09 -17.89
CA GLU A 307 10.80 -4.39 -16.62
C GLU A 307 11.72 -3.17 -16.78
N ASN A 308 11.54 -2.19 -15.90
CA ASN A 308 12.49 -1.11 -15.72
C ASN A 308 13.77 -1.64 -15.04
N SER A 309 14.83 -0.83 -15.01
CA SER A 309 16.10 -1.22 -14.38
C SER A 309 16.77 -0.03 -13.70
N PHE A 310 17.87 -0.28 -12.97
CA PHE A 310 18.67 0.80 -12.39
C PHE A 310 19.28 1.75 -13.43
N THR A 311 19.58 1.25 -14.64
CA THR A 311 20.14 2.07 -15.73
C THR A 311 19.07 2.77 -16.55
N ASP A 312 17.84 2.24 -16.55
CA ASP A 312 16.69 2.81 -17.25
C ASP A 312 15.41 2.65 -16.39
N PRO A 313 15.24 3.51 -15.37
CA PRO A 313 14.15 3.36 -14.39
C PRO A 313 12.76 3.64 -14.96
N ASN A 314 12.69 4.21 -16.17
CA ASN A 314 11.45 4.60 -16.85
C ASN A 314 11.31 3.95 -18.23
N LYS A 315 12.04 2.87 -18.51
CA LYS A 315 12.08 2.18 -19.82
C LYS A 315 10.70 2.04 -20.49
N ASN A 316 9.70 1.61 -19.72
CA ASN A 316 8.36 1.30 -20.22
C ASN A 316 7.35 2.46 -20.09
N LEU A 317 7.77 3.60 -19.52
CA LEU A 317 6.93 4.76 -19.28
C LEU A 317 7.16 5.83 -20.36
N GLN A 318 6.13 6.12 -21.14
CA GLN A 318 6.15 7.25 -22.08
C GLN A 318 5.97 8.57 -21.31
N GLN A 319 6.70 9.59 -21.73
CA GLN A 319 6.58 10.94 -21.17
C GLN A 319 5.15 11.48 -21.36
N PRO A 320 4.66 12.35 -20.45
CA PRO A 320 3.36 12.98 -20.63
C PRO A 320 3.29 13.76 -21.95
N GLU A 321 2.26 13.49 -22.75
CA GLU A 321 1.99 14.18 -24.01
C GLU A 321 0.80 15.13 -23.82
N GLU A 322 0.95 16.38 -24.26
CA GLU A 322 -0.17 17.32 -24.34
C GLU A 322 -1.15 16.91 -25.44
N ILE A 323 -2.42 16.88 -25.06
CA ILE A 323 -3.52 16.62 -25.94
C ILE A 323 -4.06 17.98 -26.42
N GLN A 324 -3.82 18.31 -27.69
CA GLN A 324 -4.42 19.48 -28.32
C GLN A 324 -5.89 19.16 -28.67
N LYS A 325 -6.82 19.79 -27.96
CA LYS A 325 -8.29 19.76 -28.13
C LYS A 325 -8.99 18.43 -27.76
N PRO A 326 -9.52 18.32 -26.53
CA PRO A 326 -10.30 17.14 -26.08
C PRO A 326 -11.65 16.95 -26.78
N GLU A 327 -12.16 17.95 -27.52
CA GLU A 327 -13.45 17.89 -28.23
C GLU A 327 -13.39 17.08 -29.55
N GLU A 328 -12.20 16.81 -30.08
CA GLU A 328 -12.04 16.02 -31.31
C GLU A 328 -11.81 14.53 -31.02
N ILE A 329 -12.22 13.70 -31.98
CA ILE A 329 -12.11 12.23 -31.95
C ILE A 329 -10.64 11.82 -31.74
N GLN A 330 -10.27 11.54 -30.49
CA GLN A 330 -8.90 11.16 -30.19
C GLN A 330 -8.73 9.67 -30.22
N ARG A 331 -7.98 9.17 -31.20
CA ARG A 331 -7.61 7.76 -31.34
C ARG A 331 -6.49 7.43 -30.36
N PHE A 332 -6.86 6.88 -29.21
CA PHE A 332 -5.86 6.36 -28.28
C PHE A 332 -5.40 4.99 -28.75
N ASN A 333 -4.15 4.90 -29.14
CA ASN A 333 -3.45 3.64 -29.33
C ASN A 333 -2.97 3.14 -27.97
N VAL A 334 -3.62 2.10 -27.45
CA VAL A 334 -3.19 1.44 -26.20
C VAL A 334 -2.40 0.21 -26.59
N VAL A 335 -1.09 0.26 -26.37
CA VAL A 335 -0.18 -0.87 -26.60
C VAL A 335 0.09 -1.51 -25.25
N ARG A 336 0.18 -2.84 -25.27
CA ARG A 336 0.49 -3.70 -24.12
C ARG A 336 1.75 -3.24 -23.40
#